data_AF-A0AAD5RBA3-F1
#
_entry.id   AF-A0AAD5RBA3-F1
#
_cell.length_a   1.000
_cell.length_b   1.000
_cell.length_c   1.000
_cell.angle_alpha   90.00
_cell.angle_beta   90.00
_cell.angle_gamma   90.00
#
_symmetry.space_group_name_H-M   'P 1'
#
loop_
_entity.id
_entity.type
_entity.pdbx_description
1 polymer ?
#
loop_
_entity_poly.entity_id
_entity_poly.type
_entity_poly.pdbx_seq_one_letter_code
_entity_poly.pdbx_strand_id
1 'polypeptide(L)'
;MNQPVNKLAEDHPYVTLRRWLHTGTEIFITRTAVLGRHLAALIKPLILAESAQAAWVEVYLRTLIAKANGNGIAKIKRLNKMCIQKHSYTLHYFDVRGRGEPIRLIFAYYNVKFEDNRISKDDWPKYKADFAGSTKSDSAKCDMYVDAFIDLMIIGAAYTHEEDPVLKEKKAAIFEEQWPIRLRILEDHLKQNGGECFVGSKTLWCDLVALYVLSSLEEIKSDVLQDFPELQTYYTKMRNLPEIRDYVESNWPPATAQK
;
A
#
# COMPACT_ATOMS: atom_id res chain seq x y z
N MET A 1 1.57 -59.81 29.27
CA MET A 1 2.88 -59.13 29.26
C MET A 1 3.12 -58.57 27.86
N ASN A 2 3.47 -57.29 27.81
CA ASN A 2 4.21 -56.53 26.80
C ASN A 2 3.65 -56.36 25.36
N GLN A 3 3.17 -55.14 25.13
CA GLN A 3 3.23 -54.37 23.87
C GLN A 3 4.69 -53.99 23.47
N PRO A 4 4.99 -53.39 22.30
CA PRO A 4 4.08 -52.73 21.34
C PRO A 4 4.29 -53.03 19.83
N VAL A 5 3.20 -52.80 19.10
CA VAL A 5 3.16 -52.61 17.64
C VAL A 5 3.48 -51.14 17.35
N ASN A 6 4.51 -50.89 16.55
CA ASN A 6 4.85 -49.56 16.07
C ASN A 6 5.30 -49.65 14.61
N LYS A 7 4.42 -49.27 13.68
CA LYS A 7 4.68 -48.64 12.37
C LYS A 7 3.45 -48.79 11.48
N LEU A 8 3.14 -47.70 10.76
CA LEU A 8 2.10 -47.51 9.74
C LEU A 8 0.81 -46.82 10.22
N ALA A 9 0.94 -45.52 10.45
CA ALA A 9 -0.14 -44.54 10.27
C ALA A 9 0.46 -43.11 10.18
N GLU A 10 1.18 -42.80 9.10
CA GLU A 10 1.71 -41.44 8.87
C GLU A 10 1.41 -40.84 7.48
N ASP A 11 0.49 -41.40 6.69
CA ASP A 11 0.15 -40.84 5.37
C ASP A 11 -1.34 -40.49 5.24
N HIS A 12 -1.80 -39.47 5.98
CA HIS A 12 -3.11 -38.85 5.73
C HIS A 12 -2.98 -37.31 5.58
N PRO A 13 -3.41 -36.71 4.45
CA PRO A 13 -3.16 -35.31 4.09
C PRO A 13 -3.89 -34.24 4.94
N TYR A 14 -4.58 -34.64 6.00
CA TYR A 14 -5.27 -33.72 6.93
C TYR A 14 -4.47 -33.40 8.20
N VAL A 15 -3.33 -34.06 8.45
CA VAL A 15 -2.48 -33.78 9.63
C VAL A 15 -1.45 -32.68 9.36
N THR A 16 -1.17 -32.36 8.10
CA THR A 16 -0.14 -31.38 7.71
C THR A 16 -0.62 -29.92 7.75
N LEU A 17 -1.93 -29.66 7.76
CA LEU A 17 -2.45 -28.28 7.73
C LEU A 17 -2.48 -27.59 9.10
N ARG A 18 -2.50 -28.35 10.21
CA ARG A 18 -2.56 -27.78 11.56
C ARG A 18 -1.21 -27.34 12.13
N ARG A 19 -0.11 -27.57 11.38
CA ARG A 19 1.25 -27.18 11.78
C ARG A 19 1.76 -25.92 11.08
N TRP A 20 0.94 -25.29 10.24
CA TRP A 20 1.37 -24.19 9.35
C TRP A 20 0.90 -22.78 9.76
N LEU A 21 0.06 -22.64 10.80
CA LEU A 21 -0.51 -21.33 11.21
C LEU A 21 0.17 -20.67 12.43
N HIS A 22 1.37 -21.09 12.83
CA HIS A 22 2.02 -20.49 14.01
C HIS A 22 3.47 -19.99 13.84
N THR A 23 4.00 -19.90 12.63
CA THR A 23 5.34 -19.34 12.44
C THR A 23 5.36 -18.42 11.23
N GLY A 24 4.98 -17.17 11.46
CA GLY A 24 5.51 -16.09 10.64
C GLY A 24 7.01 -15.96 10.91
N THR A 25 7.75 -15.69 9.84
CA THR A 25 9.18 -15.36 9.70
C THR A 25 10.15 -16.53 9.51
N GLU A 26 10.66 -16.63 8.29
CA GLU A 26 11.78 -17.47 7.87
C GLU A 26 13.16 -16.89 8.25
N ILE A 27 14.01 -17.78 8.79
CA ILE A 27 15.46 -18.06 8.58
C ILE A 27 16.53 -16.97 8.89
N PHE A 28 17.36 -17.22 9.93
CA PHE A 28 18.80 -17.60 9.84
C PHE A 28 19.45 -17.89 11.23
N ILE A 29 19.79 -19.17 11.48
CA ILE A 29 20.85 -19.85 12.29
C ILE A 29 21.60 -19.02 13.39
N THR A 30 21.61 -19.35 14.70
CA THR A 30 22.45 -20.40 15.36
C THR A 30 22.16 -20.55 16.87
N ARG A 31 22.23 -21.80 17.36
CA ARG A 31 22.41 -22.33 18.73
C ARG A 31 22.17 -21.42 19.96
N THR A 32 21.21 -21.79 20.80
CA THR A 32 21.45 -22.49 22.10
C THR A 32 20.13 -22.82 22.82
N ALA A 33 20.09 -24.00 23.43
CA ALA A 33 18.92 -24.59 24.06
C ALA A 33 18.68 -24.09 25.50
N VAL A 34 17.50 -24.47 26.03
CA VAL A 34 17.09 -24.49 27.44
C VAL A 34 16.41 -23.22 27.97
N LEU A 35 15.06 -23.18 27.95
CA LEU A 35 14.18 -22.72 29.05
C LEU A 35 12.70 -22.80 28.63
N GLY A 36 12.22 -24.02 28.34
CA GLY A 36 10.88 -24.29 27.78
C GLY A 36 9.76 -24.59 28.79
N ARG A 37 9.89 -24.30 30.09
CA ARG A 37 8.82 -24.66 31.06
C ARG A 37 8.32 -23.56 32.00
N HIS A 38 8.76 -22.31 31.87
CA HIS A 38 8.23 -21.20 32.68
C HIS A 38 7.51 -20.09 31.89
N LEU A 39 7.48 -20.14 30.55
CA LEU A 39 6.80 -19.09 29.76
C LEU A 39 5.28 -19.31 29.61
N ALA A 40 4.79 -20.56 29.72
CA ALA A 40 3.37 -20.86 29.53
C ALA A 40 2.46 -20.33 30.67
N ALA A 41 3.03 -20.06 31.85
CA ALA A 41 2.30 -19.48 32.99
C ALA A 41 2.14 -17.95 32.91
N LEU A 42 2.83 -17.26 31.99
CA LEU A 42 2.83 -15.80 31.89
C LEU A 42 2.00 -15.25 30.72
N ILE A 43 1.52 -16.12 29.82
CA ILE A 43 0.78 -15.68 28.61
C ILE A 43 -0.75 -15.76 28.84
N LYS A 44 -1.22 -16.52 29.82
CA LYS A 44 -2.65 -16.69 30.10
C LYS A 44 -3.40 -15.45 30.65
N PRO A 45 -2.74 -14.45 31.27
CA PRO A 45 -3.42 -13.19 31.62
C PRO A 45 -3.47 -12.18 30.46
N LEU A 46 -2.70 -12.35 29.39
CA LEU A 46 -2.58 -11.34 28.32
C LEU A 46 -3.77 -11.30 27.35
N ILE A 47 -4.66 -12.31 27.41
CA ILE A 47 -5.83 -12.45 26.53
C ILE A 47 -7.14 -12.03 27.23
N LEU A 48 -7.12 -11.73 28.54
CA LEU A 48 -8.32 -11.37 29.31
C LEU A 48 -8.33 -9.93 29.85
N ALA A 49 -7.41 -9.07 29.41
CA ALA A 49 -7.29 -7.70 29.87
C ALA A 49 -7.74 -6.66 28.82
N GLU A 50 -8.86 -6.90 28.15
CA GLU A 50 -9.59 -5.85 27.41
C GLU A 50 -10.88 -5.53 28.18
N SER A 51 -10.76 -4.77 29.27
CA SER A 51 -11.85 -3.96 29.88
C SER A 51 -11.52 -3.35 31.25
N ALA A 52 -10.28 -3.39 31.75
CA ALA A 52 -9.95 -2.70 33.02
C ALA A 52 -8.55 -2.07 33.03
N GLN A 53 -8.54 -0.74 32.87
CA GLN A 53 -7.57 0.23 33.39
C GLN A 53 -6.09 0.08 32.99
N ALA A 54 -5.67 0.98 32.09
CA ALA A 54 -4.29 1.25 31.69
C ALA A 54 -3.28 1.42 32.85
N ALA A 55 -3.73 1.69 34.08
CA ALA A 55 -2.88 1.81 35.26
C ALA A 55 -2.22 0.49 35.70
N TRP A 56 -2.90 -0.65 35.57
CA TRP A 56 -2.33 -1.95 35.97
C TRP A 56 -1.28 -2.46 35.00
N VAL A 57 -1.47 -2.21 33.70
CA VAL A 57 -0.49 -2.52 32.65
C VAL A 57 0.77 -1.68 32.83
N GLU A 58 0.62 -0.40 33.16
CA GLU A 58 1.75 0.51 33.41
C GLU A 58 2.56 0.10 34.65
N VAL A 59 1.89 -0.24 35.76
CA VAL A 59 2.55 -0.75 36.98
C VAL A 59 3.22 -2.10 36.72
N TYR A 60 2.54 -3.04 36.04
CA TYR A 60 3.07 -4.36 35.71
C TYR A 60 4.29 -4.26 34.77
N LEU A 61 4.22 -3.42 33.74
CA LEU A 61 5.35 -3.12 32.85
C LEU A 61 6.51 -2.48 33.60
N ARG A 62 6.27 -1.53 34.53
CA ARG A 62 7.32 -0.95 35.38
C ARG A 62 8.01 -2.01 36.25
N THR A 63 7.26 -2.96 36.83
CA THR A 63 7.86 -4.10 37.56
C THR A 63 8.65 -5.06 36.66
N LEU A 64 8.22 -5.29 35.42
CA LEU A 64 8.97 -6.10 34.45
C LEU A 64 10.24 -5.39 33.96
N ILE A 65 10.20 -4.07 33.76
CA ILE A 65 11.35 -3.24 33.41
C ILE A 65 12.39 -3.26 34.54
N ALA A 66 11.95 -3.20 35.80
CA ALA A 66 12.84 -3.28 36.96
C ALA A 66 13.51 -4.66 37.16
N LYS A 67 12.94 -5.73 36.58
CA LYS A 67 13.45 -7.12 36.71
C LYS A 67 14.18 -7.63 35.47
N ALA A 68 14.21 -6.87 34.38
CA ALA A 68 14.77 -7.30 33.11
C ALA A 68 16.21 -6.78 32.93
N ASN A 69 17.18 -7.70 32.84
CA ASN A 69 18.55 -7.38 32.38
C ASN A 69 18.49 -6.73 30.97
N GLY A 70 19.54 -6.04 30.53
CA GLY A 70 19.54 -5.16 29.34
C GLY A 70 18.84 -5.67 28.06
N ASN A 71 18.83 -7.00 27.82
CA ASN A 71 18.11 -7.63 26.72
C ASN A 71 16.57 -7.57 26.83
N GLY A 72 16.00 -7.59 28.04
CA GLY A 72 14.56 -7.48 28.25
C GLY A 72 14.06 -6.03 28.12
N ILE A 73 14.87 -5.03 28.49
CA ILE A 73 14.56 -3.61 28.24
C ILE A 73 14.53 -3.33 26.73
N ALA A 74 15.46 -3.88 25.95
CA ALA A 74 15.46 -3.75 24.49
C ALA A 74 14.22 -4.40 23.85
N LYS A 75 13.81 -5.58 24.35
CA LYS A 75 12.60 -6.28 23.89
C LYS A 75 11.32 -5.51 24.24
N ILE A 76 11.22 -4.93 25.43
CA ILE A 76 10.08 -4.09 25.86
C ILE A 76 10.04 -2.79 25.05
N LYS A 77 11.17 -2.13 24.80
CA LYS A 77 11.24 -0.95 23.93
C LYS A 77 10.80 -1.28 22.49
N ARG A 78 11.17 -2.45 21.98
CA ARG A 78 10.74 -2.94 20.66
C ARG A 78 9.23 -3.22 20.61
N LEU A 79 8.67 -3.84 21.66
CA LEU A 79 7.22 -4.06 21.79
C LEU A 79 6.47 -2.73 21.89
N ASN A 80 6.97 -1.77 22.67
CA ASN A 80 6.38 -0.43 22.78
C ASN A 80 6.43 0.33 21.45
N LYS A 81 7.50 0.16 20.66
CA LYS A 81 7.63 0.73 19.31
C LYS A 81 6.65 0.12 18.30
N MET A 82 6.23 -1.14 18.49
CA MET A 82 5.21 -1.79 17.65
C MET A 82 3.77 -1.36 18.00
N CYS A 83 3.53 -0.83 19.19
CA CYS A 83 2.21 -0.42 19.66
C CYS A 83 1.88 1.07 19.40
N ILE A 84 2.80 1.86 18.83
CA ILE A 84 2.56 3.27 18.53
C ILE A 84 2.09 3.39 17.09
N GLN A 85 0.79 3.60 16.92
CA GLN A 85 0.22 3.98 15.64
C GLN A 85 0.83 5.33 15.21
N LYS A 86 1.72 5.30 14.21
CA LYS A 86 2.47 6.46 13.72
C LYS A 86 1.61 7.41 12.88
N HIS A 87 0.61 6.89 12.18
CA HIS A 87 -0.23 7.64 11.26
C HIS A 87 -1.68 7.61 11.70
N SER A 88 -2.36 8.74 11.58
CA SER A 88 -3.81 8.83 11.70
C SER A 88 -4.46 8.45 10.36
N TYR A 89 -5.58 7.74 10.43
CA TYR A 89 -6.35 7.31 9.25
C TYR A 89 -7.78 7.81 9.39
N THR A 90 -8.32 8.38 8.32
CA THR A 90 -9.75 8.71 8.21
C THR A 90 -10.31 7.99 6.99
N LEU A 91 -11.34 7.18 7.19
CA LEU A 91 -12.10 6.54 6.12
C LEU A 91 -13.29 7.43 5.77
N HIS A 92 -13.27 8.02 4.58
CA HIS A 92 -14.39 8.75 4.01
C HIS A 92 -15.25 7.80 3.18
N TYR A 93 -16.47 7.48 3.62
CA TYR A 93 -17.37 6.63 2.85
C TYR A 93 -18.84 6.97 3.14
N PHE A 94 -19.75 6.51 2.28
CA PHE A 94 -21.18 6.62 2.57
C PHE A 94 -21.56 5.81 3.82
N ASP A 95 -22.68 6.16 4.46
CA ASP A 95 -23.27 5.40 5.56
C ASP A 95 -23.94 4.10 5.08
N VAL A 96 -23.16 3.28 4.41
CA VAL A 96 -23.47 1.93 3.95
C VAL A 96 -22.21 1.07 4.07
N ARG A 97 -22.37 -0.25 4.02
CA ARG A 97 -21.23 -1.18 4.01
C ARG A 97 -20.41 -1.01 2.73
N GLY A 98 -21.00 -1.34 1.58
CA GLY A 98 -20.39 -1.15 0.25
C GLY A 98 -18.94 -1.61 0.16
N ARG A 99 -18.11 -0.85 -0.57
CA ARG A 99 -16.66 -1.05 -0.71
C ARG A 99 -15.86 -0.57 0.52
N GLY A 100 -16.47 0.21 1.41
CA GLY A 100 -15.83 0.68 2.64
C GLY A 100 -15.72 -0.41 3.71
N GLU A 101 -16.65 -1.37 3.72
CA GLU A 101 -16.70 -2.40 4.78
C GLU A 101 -15.47 -3.29 4.87
N PRO A 102 -14.89 -3.80 3.77
CA PRO A 102 -13.62 -4.54 3.86
C PRO A 102 -12.51 -3.72 4.51
N ILE A 103 -12.44 -2.41 4.25
CA ILE A 103 -11.43 -1.52 4.84
C ILE A 103 -11.67 -1.37 6.36
N ARG A 104 -12.92 -1.19 6.79
CA ARG A 104 -13.29 -1.16 8.22
C ARG A 104 -12.92 -2.45 8.94
N LEU A 105 -13.19 -3.61 8.31
CA LEU A 105 -12.84 -4.92 8.86
C LEU A 105 -11.33 -5.10 8.98
N ILE A 106 -10.54 -4.63 8.01
CA ILE A 106 -9.07 -4.66 8.08
C ILE A 106 -8.58 -3.82 9.27
N PHE A 107 -9.09 -2.59 9.44
CA PHE A 107 -8.72 -1.75 10.59
C PHE A 107 -9.07 -2.42 11.92
N ALA A 108 -10.29 -2.96 12.05
CA ALA A 108 -10.72 -3.66 13.25
C ALA A 108 -9.88 -4.92 13.52
N TYR A 109 -9.59 -5.73 12.50
CA TYR A 109 -8.82 -6.96 12.61
C TYR A 109 -7.39 -6.73 13.11
N TYR A 110 -6.74 -5.68 12.62
CA TYR A 110 -5.38 -5.31 13.05
C TYR A 110 -5.36 -4.35 14.26
N ASN A 111 -6.51 -4.04 14.84
CA ASN A 111 -6.68 -3.07 15.93
C ASN A 111 -6.03 -1.70 15.63
N VAL A 112 -6.13 -1.26 14.37
CA VAL A 112 -5.66 0.06 13.91
C VAL A 112 -6.78 1.06 14.16
N LYS A 113 -6.49 2.13 14.90
CA LYS A 113 -7.46 3.19 15.16
C LYS A 113 -7.67 4.02 13.89
N PHE A 114 -8.90 4.34 13.57
CA PHE A 114 -9.23 5.21 12.44
C PHE A 114 -10.50 6.00 12.74
N GLU A 115 -10.65 7.13 12.08
CA GLU A 115 -11.89 7.91 12.06
C GLU A 115 -12.77 7.40 10.91
N ASP A 116 -14.00 6.96 11.20
CA ASP A 116 -14.99 6.55 10.19
C ASP A 116 -15.89 7.74 9.86
N ASN A 117 -15.45 8.57 8.91
CA ASN A 117 -16.22 9.73 8.47
C ASN A 117 -17.29 9.31 7.45
N ARG A 118 -18.53 9.23 7.93
CA ARG A 118 -19.70 8.80 7.15
C ARG A 118 -20.37 9.99 6.47
N ILE A 119 -20.29 10.03 5.14
CA ILE A 119 -20.76 11.14 4.31
C ILE A 119 -22.22 10.89 3.88
N SER A 120 -23.10 11.85 4.13
CA SER A 120 -24.48 11.83 3.65
C SER A 120 -24.54 12.11 2.14
N LYS A 121 -25.65 11.75 1.47
CA LYS A 121 -25.84 12.10 0.06
C LYS A 121 -25.85 13.61 -0.19
N ASP A 122 -26.34 14.38 0.79
CA ASP A 122 -26.45 15.84 0.69
C ASP A 122 -25.08 16.51 0.85
N ASP A 123 -24.20 15.94 1.67
CA ASP A 123 -22.83 16.44 1.87
C ASP A 123 -21.85 15.96 0.77
N TRP A 124 -22.17 14.89 0.05
CA TRP A 124 -21.30 14.30 -0.96
C TRP A 124 -20.75 15.29 -2.00
N PRO A 125 -21.55 16.23 -2.56
CA PRO A 125 -21.04 17.20 -3.52
C PRO A 125 -19.84 18.02 -3.01
N LYS A 126 -19.79 18.33 -1.71
CA LYS A 126 -18.68 19.06 -1.07
C LYS A 126 -17.39 18.25 -1.10
N TYR A 127 -17.45 17.00 -0.66
CA TYR A 127 -16.28 16.10 -0.63
C TYR A 127 -15.82 15.71 -2.04
N LYS A 128 -16.76 15.55 -2.97
CA LYS A 128 -16.45 15.25 -4.38
C LYS A 128 -15.70 16.42 -5.04
N ALA A 129 -16.13 17.66 -4.78
CA ALA A 129 -15.53 18.85 -5.38
C ALA A 129 -14.04 19.01 -5.04
N ASP A 130 -13.65 18.59 -3.84
CA ASP A 130 -12.28 18.75 -3.35
C ASP A 130 -11.26 17.84 -4.03
N PHE A 131 -11.66 16.64 -4.45
CA PHE A 131 -10.73 15.62 -4.96
C PHE A 131 -10.95 15.26 -6.43
N ALA A 132 -12.18 15.40 -6.94
CA ALA A 132 -12.57 15.13 -8.32
C ALA A 132 -12.94 16.40 -9.10
N GLY A 133 -12.50 17.58 -8.66
CA GLY A 133 -12.72 18.85 -9.34
C GLY A 133 -14.05 19.53 -8.98
N SER A 134 -14.06 20.85 -9.07
CA SER A 134 -15.09 21.71 -8.47
C SER A 134 -16.45 21.64 -9.17
N THR A 135 -16.49 21.23 -10.44
CA THR A 135 -17.71 21.08 -11.22
C THR A 135 -17.89 19.65 -11.73
N LYS A 136 -19.11 19.30 -12.15
CA LYS A 136 -19.37 18.02 -12.83
C LYS A 136 -18.51 17.85 -14.10
N SER A 137 -18.23 18.95 -14.79
CA SER A 137 -17.37 18.93 -15.98
C SER A 137 -15.92 18.64 -15.60
N ASP A 138 -15.42 19.20 -14.50
CA ASP A 138 -14.07 18.91 -14.01
C ASP A 138 -13.95 17.44 -13.62
N SER A 139 -14.94 16.89 -12.91
CA SER A 139 -14.95 15.45 -12.59
C SER A 139 -14.92 14.57 -13.83
N ALA A 140 -15.74 14.88 -14.83
CA ALA A 140 -15.76 14.11 -16.08
C ALA A 140 -14.41 14.20 -16.83
N LYS A 141 -13.74 15.36 -16.80
CA LYS A 141 -12.40 15.51 -17.36
C LYS A 141 -11.38 14.70 -16.56
N CYS A 142 -11.44 14.70 -15.23
CA CYS A 142 -10.55 13.86 -14.41
C CYS A 142 -10.70 12.38 -14.76
N ASP A 143 -11.95 11.88 -14.84
CA ASP A 143 -12.24 10.50 -15.24
C ASP A 143 -11.64 10.19 -16.63
N MET A 144 -11.86 11.07 -17.61
CA MET A 144 -11.30 10.94 -18.96
C MET A 144 -9.77 10.85 -18.97
N TYR A 145 -9.07 11.72 -18.23
CA TYR A 145 -7.61 11.68 -18.17
C TYR A 145 -7.11 10.40 -17.50
N VAL A 146 -7.77 9.95 -16.46
CA VAL A 146 -7.43 8.70 -15.77
C VAL A 146 -7.55 7.52 -16.71
N ASP A 147 -8.69 7.39 -17.41
CA ASP A 147 -8.89 6.31 -18.37
C ASP A 147 -7.83 6.35 -19.47
N ALA A 148 -7.50 7.53 -19.99
CA ALA A 148 -6.48 7.70 -21.02
C ALA A 148 -5.08 7.24 -20.56
N PHE A 149 -4.69 7.58 -19.33
CA PHE A 149 -3.41 7.14 -18.74
C PHE A 149 -3.40 5.64 -18.44
N ILE A 150 -4.47 5.12 -17.82
CA ILE A 150 -4.57 3.71 -17.46
C ILE A 150 -4.61 2.82 -18.69
N ASP A 151 -5.32 3.20 -19.76
CA ASP A 151 -5.32 2.45 -21.02
C ASP A 151 -3.90 2.31 -21.60
N LEU A 152 -3.11 3.39 -21.57
CA LEU A 152 -1.73 3.35 -22.03
C LEU A 152 -0.86 2.45 -21.13
N MET A 153 -1.04 2.51 -19.81
CA MET A 153 -0.34 1.62 -18.89
C MET A 153 -0.72 0.15 -19.12
N ILE A 154 -2.00 -0.16 -19.34
CA ILE A 154 -2.46 -1.53 -19.60
C ILE A 154 -1.80 -2.09 -20.86
N ILE A 155 -1.64 -1.28 -21.92
CA ILE A 155 -0.90 -1.69 -23.12
C ILE A 155 0.56 -2.03 -22.76
N GLY A 156 1.22 -1.15 -22.01
CA GLY A 156 2.60 -1.37 -21.57
C GLY A 156 2.76 -2.61 -20.69
N ALA A 157 1.88 -2.78 -19.70
CA ALA A 157 1.86 -3.94 -18.80
C ALA A 157 1.56 -5.24 -19.55
N ALA A 158 0.62 -5.23 -20.50
CA ALA A 158 0.31 -6.39 -21.31
C ALA A 158 1.52 -6.86 -22.12
N TYR A 159 2.36 -5.93 -22.58
CA TYR A 159 3.63 -6.21 -23.25
C TYR A 159 4.68 -6.76 -22.27
N THR A 160 4.97 -6.06 -21.17
CA THR A 160 6.07 -6.44 -20.27
C THR A 160 5.84 -7.80 -19.59
N HIS A 161 4.59 -8.10 -19.23
CA HIS A 161 4.19 -9.35 -18.58
C HIS A 161 3.85 -10.49 -19.55
N GLU A 162 4.00 -10.31 -20.87
CA GLU A 162 3.85 -11.41 -21.82
C GLU A 162 5.09 -12.32 -21.81
N GLU A 163 4.84 -13.63 -21.77
CA GLU A 163 5.86 -14.67 -21.76
C GLU A 163 6.05 -15.31 -23.15
N ASP A 164 4.97 -15.41 -23.94
CA ASP A 164 5.04 -15.95 -25.30
C ASP A 164 5.81 -14.98 -26.22
N PRO A 165 6.93 -15.40 -26.84
CA PRO A 165 7.77 -14.49 -27.63
C PRO A 165 7.05 -13.85 -28.82
N VAL A 166 6.14 -14.58 -29.47
CA VAL A 166 5.42 -14.12 -30.66
C VAL A 166 4.35 -13.10 -30.27
N LEU A 167 3.62 -13.34 -29.18
CA LEU A 167 2.66 -12.39 -28.65
C LEU A 167 3.36 -11.16 -28.06
N LYS A 168 4.52 -11.35 -27.42
CA LYS A 168 5.29 -10.26 -26.83
C LYS A 168 5.76 -9.27 -27.88
N GLU A 169 6.28 -9.74 -29.01
CA GLU A 169 6.68 -8.89 -30.15
C GLU A 169 5.49 -8.09 -30.70
N LYS A 170 4.33 -8.73 -30.87
CA LYS A 170 3.10 -8.05 -31.32
C LYS A 170 2.66 -6.95 -30.34
N LYS A 171 2.67 -7.24 -29.04
CA LYS A 171 2.28 -6.28 -28.01
C LYS A 171 3.29 -5.15 -27.87
N ALA A 172 4.58 -5.44 -28.02
CA ALA A 172 5.64 -4.43 -28.08
C ALA A 172 5.42 -3.47 -29.25
N ALA A 173 5.11 -3.99 -30.45
CA ALA A 173 4.80 -3.15 -31.60
C ALA A 173 3.58 -2.25 -31.37
N ILE A 174 2.51 -2.78 -30.74
CA ILE A 174 1.34 -1.97 -30.35
C ILE A 174 1.74 -0.87 -29.38
N PHE A 175 2.55 -1.19 -28.37
CA PHE A 175 3.03 -0.18 -27.41
C PHE A 175 3.82 0.91 -28.14
N GLU A 176 4.82 0.55 -28.94
CA GLU A 176 5.68 1.47 -29.69
C GLU A 176 4.92 2.38 -30.66
N GLU A 177 3.83 1.88 -31.25
CA GLU A 177 2.95 2.68 -32.10
C GLU A 177 2.09 3.67 -31.27
N GLN A 178 1.56 3.22 -30.13
CA GLN A 178 0.50 3.92 -29.40
C GLN A 178 1.04 4.93 -28.39
N TRP A 179 2.15 4.65 -27.71
CA TRP A 179 2.66 5.51 -26.64
C TRP A 179 2.96 6.95 -27.11
N PRO A 180 3.62 7.21 -28.26
CA PRO A 180 4.00 8.58 -28.61
C PRO A 180 2.78 9.40 -29.03
N ILE A 181 1.79 8.77 -29.69
CA ILE A 181 0.54 9.40 -30.10
C ILE A 181 -0.26 9.83 -28.87
N ARG A 182 -0.42 8.92 -27.90
CA ARG A 182 -1.21 9.18 -26.68
C ARG A 182 -0.54 10.21 -25.78
N LEU A 183 0.77 10.13 -25.57
CA LEU A 183 1.50 11.12 -24.78
C LEU A 183 1.50 12.50 -25.45
N ARG A 184 1.52 12.60 -26.78
CA ARG A 184 1.38 13.88 -27.48
C ARG A 184 0.03 14.53 -27.20
N ILE A 185 -1.06 13.77 -27.31
CA ILE A 185 -2.42 14.27 -27.03
C ILE A 185 -2.52 14.75 -25.57
N LEU A 186 -1.98 13.98 -24.63
CA LEU A 186 -1.99 14.34 -23.20
C LEU A 186 -1.15 15.60 -22.93
N GLU A 187 0.03 15.72 -23.54
CA GLU A 187 0.86 16.93 -23.43
C GLU A 187 0.15 18.16 -24.02
N ASP A 188 -0.52 18.02 -25.17
CA ASP A 188 -1.27 19.12 -25.79
C ASP A 188 -2.44 19.56 -24.91
N HIS A 189 -3.16 18.61 -24.30
CA HIS A 189 -4.21 18.93 -23.33
C HIS A 189 -3.65 19.62 -22.08
N LEU A 190 -2.51 19.15 -21.57
CA LEU A 190 -1.84 19.76 -20.43
C LEU A 190 -1.47 21.22 -20.75
N LYS A 191 -0.87 21.48 -21.93
CA LYS A 191 -0.56 22.83 -22.41
C LYS A 191 -1.81 23.71 -22.51
N GLN A 192 -2.88 23.20 -23.12
CA GLN A 192 -4.14 23.92 -23.27
C GLN A 192 -4.78 24.28 -21.93
N ASN A 193 -4.51 23.49 -20.89
CA ASN A 193 -5.01 23.70 -19.54
C ASN A 193 -4.05 24.54 -18.67
N GLY A 194 -2.97 25.07 -19.24
CA GLY A 194 -2.03 25.97 -18.56
C GLY A 194 -0.79 25.30 -17.97
N GLY A 195 -0.56 24.00 -18.23
CA GLY A 195 0.69 23.31 -17.91
C GLY A 195 0.86 22.81 -16.47
N GLU A 196 0.05 23.32 -15.53
CA GLU A 196 0.25 23.08 -14.10
C GLU A 196 -0.42 21.81 -13.57
N CYS A 197 -1.65 21.52 -14.03
CA CYS A 197 -2.48 20.35 -13.70
C CYS A 197 -3.33 19.98 -14.91
N PHE A 198 -3.81 18.74 -14.99
CA PHE A 198 -4.69 18.32 -16.07
C PHE A 198 -6.08 18.97 -15.99
N VAL A 199 -6.57 19.32 -14.81
CA VAL A 199 -7.89 19.94 -14.62
C VAL A 199 -7.81 21.03 -13.56
N GLY A 200 -8.17 22.27 -13.95
CA GLY A 200 -8.15 23.41 -13.03
C GLY A 200 -6.73 23.76 -12.55
N SER A 201 -6.64 24.37 -11.38
CA SER A 201 -5.37 24.87 -10.81
C SER A 201 -4.92 24.14 -9.54
N LYS A 202 -5.72 23.18 -9.05
CA LYS A 202 -5.43 22.40 -7.85
C LYS A 202 -5.11 20.97 -8.28
N THR A 203 -4.13 20.34 -7.64
CA THR A 203 -3.87 18.91 -7.83
C THR A 203 -5.11 18.09 -7.50
N LEU A 204 -5.57 17.31 -8.47
CA LEU A 204 -6.68 16.38 -8.34
C LEU A 204 -6.18 14.93 -8.48
N TRP A 205 -7.07 13.98 -8.24
CA TRP A 205 -6.72 12.57 -8.26
C TRP A 205 -6.20 12.09 -9.63
N CYS A 206 -6.65 12.70 -10.74
CA CYS A 206 -6.14 12.38 -12.07
C CYS A 206 -4.65 12.72 -12.23
N ASP A 207 -4.18 13.77 -11.54
CA ASP A 207 -2.77 14.16 -11.58
C ASP A 207 -1.89 13.14 -10.83
N LEU A 208 -2.40 12.56 -9.74
CA LEU A 208 -1.72 11.49 -9.00
C LEU A 208 -1.66 10.18 -9.81
N VAL A 209 -2.73 9.86 -10.55
CA VAL A 209 -2.73 8.73 -11.48
C VAL A 209 -1.75 8.98 -12.62
N ALA A 210 -1.76 10.18 -13.22
CA ALA A 210 -0.80 10.57 -14.24
C ALA A 210 0.63 10.41 -13.74
N LEU A 211 0.96 10.93 -12.55
CA LEU A 211 2.27 10.77 -11.92
C LEU A 211 2.69 9.30 -11.81
N TYR A 212 1.80 8.44 -11.30
CA TYR A 212 2.07 7.00 -11.18
C TYR A 212 2.30 6.36 -12.55
N VAL A 213 1.41 6.59 -13.52
CA VAL A 213 1.50 6.01 -14.85
C VAL A 213 2.78 6.44 -15.55
N LEU A 214 3.14 7.73 -15.49
CA LEU A 214 4.37 8.24 -16.10
C LEU A 214 5.62 7.60 -15.51
N SER A 215 5.65 7.37 -14.19
CA SER A 215 6.73 6.62 -13.55
C SER A 215 6.79 5.17 -14.06
N SER A 216 5.65 4.50 -14.18
CA SER A 216 5.61 3.13 -14.73
C SER A 216 6.03 3.08 -16.20
N LEU A 217 5.70 4.09 -17.00
CA LEU A 217 6.14 4.17 -18.39
C LEU A 217 7.66 4.35 -18.50
N GLU A 218 8.29 5.15 -17.62
CA GLU A 218 9.76 5.25 -17.56
C GLU A 218 10.44 3.92 -17.23
N GLU A 219 9.82 3.08 -16.38
CA GLU A 219 10.33 1.74 -16.09
C GLU A 219 10.24 0.80 -17.31
N ILE A 220 9.24 0.99 -18.17
CA ILE A 220 9.08 0.23 -19.42
C ILE A 220 10.05 0.74 -20.49
N LYS A 221 10.15 2.06 -20.62
CA LYS A 221 10.96 2.77 -21.62
C LYS A 221 11.49 4.06 -21.01
N SER A 222 12.79 4.08 -20.70
CA SER A 222 13.41 5.17 -19.92
C SER A 222 13.44 6.53 -20.62
N ASP A 223 13.39 6.55 -21.95
CA ASP A 223 13.36 7.75 -22.80
C ASP A 223 11.93 8.17 -23.21
N VAL A 224 10.87 7.54 -22.67
CA VAL A 224 9.48 7.76 -23.09
C VAL A 224 8.99 9.21 -22.95
N LEU A 225 9.60 10.00 -22.05
CA LEU A 225 9.26 11.41 -21.83
C LEU A 225 10.17 12.41 -22.55
N GLN A 226 11.23 11.96 -23.23
CA GLN A 226 12.27 12.84 -23.78
C GLN A 226 11.73 13.84 -24.80
N ASP A 227 10.73 13.45 -25.60
CA ASP A 227 10.13 14.28 -26.66
C ASP A 227 8.90 15.10 -26.19
N PHE A 228 8.65 15.13 -24.87
CA PHE A 228 7.49 15.75 -24.24
C PHE A 228 7.91 16.67 -23.08
N PRO A 229 8.59 17.80 -23.37
CA PRO A 229 9.20 18.65 -22.35
C PRO A 229 8.21 19.23 -21.34
N GLU A 230 6.98 19.53 -21.73
CA GLU A 230 5.97 20.05 -20.79
C GLU A 230 5.49 18.94 -19.86
N LEU A 231 5.28 17.74 -20.41
CA LEU A 231 4.87 16.58 -19.63
C LEU A 231 5.99 16.15 -18.66
N GLN A 232 7.25 16.27 -19.08
CA GLN A 232 8.42 16.02 -18.24
C GLN A 232 8.55 17.05 -17.11
N THR A 233 8.31 18.32 -17.41
CA THR A 233 8.29 19.41 -16.40
C THR A 233 7.18 19.16 -15.38
N TYR A 234 5.98 18.86 -15.86
CA TYR A 234 4.84 18.47 -15.01
C TYR A 234 5.16 17.24 -14.15
N TYR A 235 5.71 16.18 -14.74
CA TYR A 235 6.06 14.96 -14.02
C TYR A 235 7.09 15.22 -12.92
N THR A 236 8.12 16.00 -13.20
CA THR A 236 9.14 16.40 -12.23
C THR A 236 8.53 17.20 -11.09
N LYS A 237 7.66 18.19 -11.40
CA LYS A 237 6.92 18.95 -10.38
C LYS A 237 6.09 18.01 -9.50
N MET A 238 5.33 17.10 -10.11
CA MET A 238 4.43 16.18 -9.40
C MET A 238 5.19 15.21 -8.48
N ARG A 239 6.34 14.69 -8.90
CA ARG A 239 7.22 13.87 -8.04
C ARG A 239 7.74 14.61 -6.81
N ASN A 240 7.89 15.93 -6.93
CA ASN A 240 8.46 16.79 -5.89
C ASN A 240 7.41 17.52 -5.05
N LEU A 241 6.12 17.19 -5.19
CA LEU A 241 5.07 17.74 -4.33
C LEU A 241 5.39 17.47 -2.85
N PRO A 242 5.42 18.50 -1.98
CA PRO A 242 5.82 18.35 -0.58
C PRO A 242 5.05 17.26 0.19
N GLU A 243 3.78 17.04 -0.18
CA GLU A 243 2.87 16.09 0.47
C GLU A 243 3.22 14.63 0.20
N ILE A 244 3.87 14.33 -0.94
CA ILE A 244 4.15 12.95 -1.38
C ILE A 244 5.63 12.69 -1.65
N ARG A 245 6.49 13.72 -1.66
CA ARG A 245 7.92 13.61 -2.00
C ARG A 245 8.62 12.53 -1.18
N ASP A 246 8.46 12.54 0.15
CA ASP A 246 9.13 11.56 1.02
C ASP A 246 8.71 10.12 0.70
N TYR A 247 7.45 9.91 0.30
CA TYR A 247 6.95 8.60 -0.14
C TYR A 247 7.56 8.21 -1.49
N VAL A 248 7.56 9.11 -2.47
CA VAL A 248 8.11 8.87 -3.80
C VAL A 248 9.61 8.57 -3.73
N GLU A 249 10.38 9.38 -3.01
CA GLU A 249 11.82 9.18 -2.82
C GLU A 249 12.17 7.84 -2.13
N SER A 250 11.32 7.39 -1.21
CA SER A 250 11.57 6.16 -0.45
C SER A 250 11.14 4.89 -1.17
N ASN A 251 10.16 4.96 -2.07
CA ASN A 251 9.48 3.77 -2.60
C ASN A 251 9.60 3.62 -4.12
N TRP A 252 9.95 4.66 -4.87
CA TRP A 252 9.96 4.61 -6.33
C TRP A 252 11.39 4.66 -6.88
N PRO A 253 11.63 4.14 -8.10
CA PRO A 253 12.88 4.39 -8.82
C PRO A 253 13.13 5.89 -8.98
N PRO A 254 14.39 6.35 -9.05
CA PRO A 254 14.68 7.73 -9.40
C PRO A 254 14.12 8.03 -10.80
N ALA A 255 13.61 9.25 -11.00
CA ALA A 255 13.20 9.70 -12.33
C ALA A 255 14.39 9.63 -13.29
N THR A 256 14.14 9.27 -14.55
CA THR A 256 15.22 9.26 -15.54
C THR A 256 15.74 10.69 -15.70
N ALA A 257 17.05 10.88 -15.51
CA ALA A 257 17.65 12.20 -15.58
C ALA A 257 17.43 12.83 -16.96
N GLN A 258 17.06 14.13 -16.96
CA GLN A 258 17.01 14.94 -18.18
C GLN A 258 18.39 14.88 -18.85
N LYS A 259 18.45 14.33 -20.07
CA LYS A 259 19.65 14.39 -20.92
C LYS A 259 19.65 15.66 -21.74
#